data_AF-A0A9C7SHF7-F1
#
_entry.id   AF-A0A9C7SHF7-F1
#
_cell.length_a   1.000
_cell.length_b   1.000
_cell.length_c   1.000
_cell.angle_alpha   90.00
_cell.angle_beta   90.00
_cell.angle_gamma   90.00
#
_symmetry.space_group_name_H-M   'P 1'
#
loop_
_entity.id
_entity.type
_entity.pdbx_description
1 polymer ?
#
loop_
_entity_poly.entity_id
_entity_poly.type
_entity_poly.pdbx_seq_one_letter_code
_entity_poly.pdbx_strand_id
1 'polypeptide(L)'
;MQFKYVRGIIFTILALSLTKALAAETEVTVLMLNEQDSQNEPAYISRMLLTRDFLRLDDGDDHGNFALFDRKTGSIYSVNNEDQRILVIPLQPVLAVPPNPLRNDIEELDAGGVPDVDGKKVSRYYMVTNGNRCMEVYAVPGYLDDVTRALAAFARTLAGQHAKTIAAMPDLKDADCDLANNIFEPDRYLSKGFPVRQKDYAGRTRSLVSVKDKVVFDSSMFGLPEGYKRFMPGVFSK
;
A
#
# COMPACT_ATOMS: atom_id res chain seq x y z
N MET A 1 20.20 -17.30 83.32
CA MET A 1 20.36 -17.97 82.00
C MET A 1 18.97 -18.06 81.37
N GLN A 2 18.55 -17.09 80.54
CA GLN A 2 18.73 -17.05 79.07
C GLN A 2 17.98 -18.20 78.36
N PHE A 3 17.10 -18.07 77.36
CA PHE A 3 16.77 -16.97 76.44
C PHE A 3 15.36 -17.21 75.82
N LYS A 4 14.66 -16.13 75.45
CA LYS A 4 13.38 -16.13 74.71
C LYS A 4 13.65 -16.23 73.20
N TYR A 5 12.91 -17.08 72.47
CA TYR A 5 12.92 -17.07 71.00
C TYR A 5 11.67 -16.36 70.46
N VAL A 6 11.89 -15.19 69.85
CA VAL A 6 10.92 -14.48 69.02
C VAL A 6 11.16 -14.91 67.57
N ARG A 7 10.19 -15.58 66.95
CA ARG A 7 10.21 -15.89 65.51
C ARG A 7 9.53 -14.75 64.75
N GLY A 8 10.33 -13.92 64.10
CA GLY A 8 9.87 -12.83 63.24
C GLY A 8 9.22 -13.36 61.94
N ILE A 9 8.07 -12.78 61.61
CA ILE A 9 7.37 -12.97 60.33
C ILE A 9 8.06 -12.05 59.31
N ILE A 10 8.69 -12.64 58.29
CA ILE A 10 9.25 -11.90 57.15
C ILE A 10 8.12 -11.71 56.14
N PHE A 11 7.67 -10.47 55.99
CA PHE A 11 6.72 -10.04 54.96
C PHE A 11 7.53 -9.75 53.68
N THR A 12 7.49 -10.66 52.70
CA THR A 12 8.11 -10.43 51.38
C THR A 12 7.17 -9.54 50.56
N ILE A 13 7.50 -8.25 50.46
CA ILE A 13 6.84 -7.30 49.55
C ILE A 13 7.28 -7.65 48.12
N LEU A 14 6.39 -8.30 47.37
CA LEU A 14 6.55 -8.54 45.94
C LEU A 14 6.30 -7.20 45.22
N ALA A 15 7.37 -6.47 44.92
CA ALA A 15 7.30 -5.27 44.11
C ALA A 15 6.92 -5.66 42.66
N LEU A 16 5.65 -5.49 42.32
CA LEU A 16 5.15 -5.56 40.95
C LEU A 16 5.71 -4.35 40.19
N SER A 17 6.86 -4.51 39.54
CA SER A 17 7.38 -3.54 38.60
C SER A 17 6.46 -3.50 37.39
N LEU A 18 5.55 -2.52 37.36
CA LEU A 18 4.88 -2.10 36.12
C LEU A 18 5.95 -1.54 35.17
N THR A 19 6.56 -2.41 34.37
CA THR A 19 7.21 -1.98 33.13
C THR A 19 6.13 -1.44 32.21
N LYS A 20 5.94 -0.11 32.23
CA LYS A 20 5.30 0.58 31.11
C LYS A 20 6.12 0.25 29.88
N ALA A 21 5.60 -0.59 28.99
CA ALA A 21 6.15 -0.74 27.66
C ALA A 21 6.16 0.66 27.04
N LEU A 22 7.35 1.22 26.82
CA LEU A 22 7.46 2.45 26.06
C LEU A 22 6.91 2.13 24.67
N ALA A 23 5.84 2.82 24.28
CA ALA A 23 5.37 2.80 22.91
C ALA A 23 6.56 3.16 22.02
N ALA A 24 6.98 2.22 21.16
CA ALA A 24 8.05 2.49 20.23
C ALA A 24 7.53 3.50 19.21
N GLU A 25 8.18 4.64 19.06
CA GLU A 25 7.81 5.67 18.09
C GLU A 25 8.56 5.48 16.77
N THR A 26 7.93 5.83 15.65
CA THR A 26 8.55 5.83 14.32
C THR A 26 8.22 7.10 13.55
N GLU A 27 9.18 7.61 12.78
CA GLU A 27 8.96 8.68 11.82
C GLU A 27 8.25 8.13 10.57
N VAL A 28 7.29 8.90 10.07
CA VAL A 28 6.39 8.54 8.97
C VAL A 28 6.27 9.71 7.99
N THR A 29 6.31 9.40 6.70
CA THR A 29 5.82 10.30 5.64
C THR A 29 4.34 9.99 5.39
N VAL A 30 3.49 10.99 5.62
CA VAL A 30 2.03 10.90 5.53
C VAL A 30 1.56 11.59 4.25
N LEU A 31 0.80 10.87 3.42
CA LEU A 31 0.12 11.44 2.27
C LEU A 31 -1.38 11.33 2.48
N MET A 32 -2.10 12.41 2.23
CA MET A 32 -3.56 12.37 2.07
C MET A 32 -3.87 12.39 0.58
N LEU A 33 -4.79 11.53 0.16
CA LEU A 33 -5.18 11.35 -1.23
C LEU A 33 -6.70 11.52 -1.36
N ASN A 34 -7.13 12.07 -2.48
CA ASN A 34 -8.53 12.06 -2.91
C ASN A 34 -8.67 11.00 -4.00
N GLU A 35 -9.48 9.97 -3.73
CA GLU A 35 -9.66 8.82 -4.59
C GLU A 35 -11.11 8.68 -5.05
N GLN A 36 -11.31 8.00 -6.16
CA GLN A 36 -12.63 7.68 -6.68
C GLN A 36 -12.55 6.35 -7.44
N ASP A 37 -13.37 5.37 -7.08
CA ASP A 37 -13.28 4.01 -7.62
C ASP A 37 -14.03 3.84 -8.95
N SER A 38 -14.96 4.75 -9.26
CA SER A 38 -15.57 4.85 -10.59
C SER A 38 -16.20 6.22 -10.81
N GLN A 39 -16.49 6.58 -12.05
CA GLN A 39 -17.14 7.86 -12.38
C GLN A 39 -18.51 8.07 -11.70
N ASN A 40 -19.15 6.99 -11.25
CA ASN A 40 -20.49 7.01 -10.64
C ASN A 40 -20.46 6.99 -9.11
N GLU A 41 -19.28 6.86 -8.50
CA GLU A 41 -19.12 6.82 -7.05
C GLU A 41 -18.56 8.14 -6.51
N PRO A 42 -18.93 8.55 -5.29
CA PRO A 42 -18.37 9.75 -4.69
C PRO A 42 -16.87 9.57 -4.45
N ALA A 43 -16.13 10.67 -4.57
CA ALA A 43 -14.74 10.67 -4.14
C ALA A 43 -14.63 10.57 -2.61
N TYR A 44 -13.57 9.93 -2.13
CA TYR A 44 -13.27 9.75 -0.71
C TYR A 44 -11.80 10.09 -0.42
N ILE A 45 -11.50 10.37 0.85
CA ILE A 45 -10.14 10.62 1.31
C ILE A 45 -9.54 9.32 1.82
N SER A 46 -8.34 9.01 1.34
CA SER A 46 -7.51 7.95 1.91
C SER A 46 -6.17 8.52 2.39
N ARG A 47 -5.44 7.71 3.15
CA ARG A 47 -4.17 8.07 3.75
C ARG A 47 -3.13 6.99 3.47
N MET A 48 -1.94 7.42 3.05
CA MET A 48 -0.76 6.58 2.97
C MET A 48 0.23 6.96 4.07
N LEU A 49 0.73 5.95 4.77
CA LEU A 49 1.75 6.09 5.80
C LEU A 49 2.98 5.28 5.37
N LEU A 50 4.07 5.98 5.07
CA LEU A 50 5.32 5.35 4.67
C LEU A 50 6.35 5.44 5.80
N THR A 51 6.89 4.28 6.18
CA THR A 51 8.12 4.15 6.96
C THR A 51 9.18 3.46 6.11
N ARG A 52 10.40 3.33 6.66
CA ARG A 52 11.46 2.52 6.04
C ARG A 52 11.00 1.09 5.73
N ASP A 53 10.20 0.50 6.60
CA ASP A 53 9.88 -0.93 6.57
C ASP A 53 8.49 -1.23 6.03
N PHE A 54 7.58 -0.25 6.06
CA PHE A 54 6.17 -0.47 5.73
C PHE A 54 5.59 0.65 4.87
N LEU A 55 4.62 0.28 4.03
CA LEU A 55 3.62 1.19 3.46
C LEU A 55 2.25 0.75 3.97
N ARG A 56 1.55 1.62 4.71
CA ARG A 56 0.17 1.40 5.14
C ARG A 56 -0.77 2.29 4.32
N LEU A 57 -1.89 1.73 3.87
CA LEU A 57 -2.99 2.41 3.19
C LEU A 57 -4.24 2.23 4.06
N ASP A 58 -4.86 3.33 4.46
CA ASP A 58 -6.11 3.35 5.24
C ASP A 58 -6.98 4.57 4.87
N ASP A 59 -8.12 4.72 5.54
CA ASP A 59 -9.09 5.79 5.34
C ASP A 59 -8.89 6.98 6.30
N GLY A 60 -7.81 6.99 7.08
CA GLY A 60 -7.55 7.99 8.12
C GLY A 60 -8.02 7.59 9.52
N ASP A 61 -8.79 6.52 9.69
CA ASP A 61 -9.09 5.94 10.99
C ASP A 61 -7.95 5.00 11.43
N ASP A 62 -7.31 5.33 12.55
CA ASP A 62 -6.21 4.53 13.10
C ASP A 62 -6.68 3.12 13.53
N HIS A 63 -7.97 2.96 13.82
CA HIS A 63 -8.62 1.70 14.18
C HIS A 63 -9.43 1.07 13.02
N GLY A 64 -9.42 1.71 11.86
CA GLY A 64 -10.12 1.26 10.65
C GLY A 64 -9.44 0.08 9.97
N ASN A 65 -10.05 -0.38 8.88
CA ASN A 65 -9.46 -1.39 8.01
C ASN A 65 -8.25 -0.80 7.29
N PHE A 66 -7.24 -1.63 7.01
CA PHE A 66 -6.03 -1.15 6.35
C PHE A 66 -5.37 -2.22 5.48
N ALA A 67 -4.62 -1.77 4.48
CA ALA A 67 -3.64 -2.60 3.80
C ALA A 67 -2.24 -2.23 4.31
N LEU A 68 -1.46 -3.22 4.71
CA LEU A 68 -0.07 -3.06 5.15
C LEU A 68 0.84 -3.83 4.20
N PHE A 69 1.76 -3.13 3.57
CA PHE A 69 2.81 -3.71 2.76
C PHE A 69 4.11 -3.74 3.54
N ASP A 70 4.59 -4.94 3.81
CA ASP A 70 5.91 -5.19 4.37
C ASP A 70 6.95 -5.12 3.24
N ARG A 71 7.76 -4.05 3.26
CA ARG A 71 8.74 -3.75 2.22
C ARG A 71 9.93 -4.71 2.26
N LYS A 72 10.17 -5.40 3.38
CA LYS A 72 11.28 -6.38 3.52
C LYS A 72 10.91 -7.72 2.88
N THR A 73 9.68 -8.18 3.12
CA THR A 73 9.21 -9.47 2.60
C THR A 73 8.49 -9.35 1.27
N GLY A 74 8.05 -8.15 0.89
CA GLY A 74 7.21 -7.93 -0.29
C GLY A 74 5.79 -8.46 -0.11
N SER A 75 5.31 -8.62 1.13
CA SER A 75 3.96 -9.16 1.39
C SER A 75 2.97 -8.03 1.67
N ILE A 76 1.76 -8.14 1.11
CA ILE A 76 0.62 -7.29 1.44
C ILE A 76 -0.30 -8.04 2.41
N TYR A 77 -0.72 -7.34 3.46
CA TYR A 77 -1.70 -7.78 4.43
C TYR A 77 -2.90 -6.86 4.36
N SER A 78 -4.05 -7.35 3.88
CA SER A 78 -5.31 -6.62 3.98
C SER A 78 -6.02 -7.05 5.25
N VAL A 79 -6.16 -6.10 6.18
CA VAL A 79 -6.69 -6.31 7.52
C VAL A 79 -8.12 -5.78 7.56
N ASN A 80 -9.05 -6.67 7.92
CA ASN A 80 -10.43 -6.34 8.23
C ASN A 80 -10.64 -6.53 9.73
N ASN A 81 -10.84 -5.42 10.45
CA ASN A 81 -10.99 -5.40 11.89
C ASN A 81 -12.37 -5.88 12.35
N GLU A 82 -13.42 -5.60 11.57
CA GLU A 82 -14.79 -6.04 11.85
C GLU A 82 -14.89 -7.58 11.83
N ASP A 83 -14.31 -8.20 10.81
CA ASP A 83 -14.33 -9.67 10.64
C ASP A 83 -13.21 -10.39 11.42
N GLN A 84 -12.26 -9.65 11.99
CA GLN A 84 -11.02 -10.17 12.58
C GLN A 84 -10.23 -11.07 11.62
N ARG A 85 -10.02 -10.59 10.39
CA ARG A 85 -9.35 -11.34 9.32
C ARG A 85 -8.18 -10.58 8.71
N ILE A 86 -7.21 -11.35 8.25
CA ILE A 86 -6.07 -10.86 7.46
C ILE A 86 -5.98 -11.68 6.18
N LEU A 87 -6.18 -11.04 5.03
CA LEU A 87 -5.82 -11.60 3.74
C LEU A 87 -4.32 -11.35 3.50
N VAL A 88 -3.56 -12.43 3.29
CA VAL A 88 -2.12 -12.40 3.06
C VAL A 88 -1.84 -12.63 1.57
N ILE A 89 -1.18 -11.65 0.94
CA ILE A 89 -0.79 -11.67 -0.47
C ILE A 89 0.75 -11.60 -0.51
N PRO A 90 1.44 -12.74 -0.62
CA PRO A 90 2.90 -12.76 -0.67
C PRO A 90 3.40 -12.32 -2.06
N LEU A 91 4.63 -11.80 -2.11
CA LEU A 91 5.33 -11.57 -3.38
C LEU A 91 5.47 -12.87 -4.16
N GLN A 92 5.04 -12.85 -5.43
CA GLN A 92 5.13 -13.98 -6.34
C GLN A 92 5.52 -13.50 -7.74
N PRO A 93 6.24 -14.33 -8.51
CA PRO A 93 6.56 -14.00 -9.89
C PRO A 93 5.30 -14.06 -10.77
N VAL A 94 5.24 -13.17 -11.76
CA VAL A 94 4.28 -13.29 -12.87
C VAL A 94 4.81 -14.33 -13.84
N LEU A 95 4.24 -15.54 -13.79
CA LEU A 95 4.62 -16.66 -14.68
C LEU A 95 3.68 -16.81 -15.88
N ALA A 96 2.56 -16.07 -15.88
CA ALA A 96 1.63 -16.06 -17.00
C ALA A 96 2.23 -15.36 -18.22
N VAL A 97 1.74 -15.73 -19.40
CA VAL A 97 2.01 -15.04 -20.67
C VAL A 97 0.72 -14.34 -21.08
N PRO A 98 0.76 -13.10 -21.61
CA PRO A 98 -0.44 -12.43 -22.04
C PRO A 98 -1.13 -13.21 -23.19
N PRO A 99 -2.47 -13.28 -23.22
CA PRO A 99 -3.21 -14.02 -24.25
C PRO A 99 -3.00 -13.44 -25.66
N ASN A 100 -2.72 -12.14 -25.75
CA ASN A 100 -2.34 -11.43 -26.97
C ASN A 100 -1.05 -10.63 -26.71
N PRO A 101 -0.22 -10.36 -27.73
CA PRO A 101 0.93 -9.47 -27.56
C PRO A 101 0.50 -8.07 -27.08
N LEU A 102 1.11 -7.58 -26.00
CA LEU A 102 0.88 -6.23 -25.47
C LEU A 102 1.99 -5.30 -25.98
N ARG A 103 1.66 -4.37 -26.87
CA ARG A 103 2.57 -3.29 -27.30
C ARG A 103 2.34 -2.08 -26.43
N ASN A 104 3.32 -1.73 -25.61
CA ASN A 104 3.23 -0.62 -24.68
C ASN A 104 3.99 0.61 -25.23
N ASP A 105 3.41 1.78 -25.05
CA ASP A 105 4.00 3.07 -25.40
C ASP A 105 3.67 4.11 -24.32
N ILE A 106 4.42 5.22 -24.31
CA ILE A 106 4.21 6.34 -23.41
C ILE A 106 4.18 7.63 -24.22
N GLU A 107 3.02 8.28 -24.24
CA GLU A 107 2.88 9.63 -24.82
C GLU A 107 3.18 10.66 -23.75
N GLU A 108 4.25 11.45 -23.91
CA GLU A 108 4.48 12.66 -23.10
C GLU A 108 3.75 13.84 -23.73
N LEU A 109 3.07 14.62 -22.88
CA LEU A 109 2.22 15.74 -23.29
C LEU A 109 2.57 16.98 -22.48
N ASP A 110 2.18 18.14 -23.03
CA ASP A 110 2.14 19.36 -22.24
C ASP A 110 1.24 19.18 -21.01
N ALA A 111 1.75 19.63 -19.86
CA ALA A 111 1.04 19.52 -18.59
C ALA A 111 -0.15 20.50 -18.47
N GLY A 112 -0.38 21.37 -19.45
CA GLY A 112 -1.55 22.24 -19.50
C GLY A 112 -1.54 23.34 -18.45
N GLY A 113 -0.35 23.88 -18.14
CA GLY A 113 -0.19 24.94 -17.13
C GLY A 113 -0.39 24.50 -15.68
N VAL A 114 -0.36 23.19 -15.41
CA VAL A 114 -0.35 22.66 -14.03
C VAL A 114 0.86 23.25 -13.28
N PRO A 115 0.66 23.77 -12.04
CA PRO A 115 1.74 24.38 -11.28
C PRO A 115 2.78 23.35 -10.85
N ASP A 116 4.00 23.84 -10.64
CA ASP A 116 5.08 23.03 -10.07
C ASP A 116 4.69 22.55 -8.66
N VAL A 117 5.13 21.34 -8.31
CA VAL A 117 4.93 20.75 -6.98
C VAL A 117 6.29 20.73 -6.28
N ASP A 118 6.39 21.41 -5.14
CA ASP A 118 7.66 21.54 -4.40
C ASP A 118 8.81 22.08 -5.27
N GLY A 119 8.50 23.05 -6.13
CA GLY A 119 9.46 23.64 -7.09
C GLY A 119 9.89 22.70 -8.23
N LYS A 120 9.27 21.52 -8.35
CA LYS A 120 9.56 20.53 -9.40
C LYS A 120 8.47 20.55 -10.47
N LYS A 121 8.90 20.42 -11.72
CA LYS A 121 8.01 20.41 -12.89
C LYS A 121 7.12 19.17 -12.88
N VAL A 122 5.84 19.39 -13.18
CA VAL A 122 4.88 18.31 -13.44
C VAL A 122 4.88 18.01 -14.94
N SER A 123 5.03 16.74 -15.32
CA SER A 123 4.86 16.28 -16.69
C SER A 123 3.61 15.41 -16.80
N ARG A 124 2.92 15.48 -17.94
CA ARG A 124 1.72 14.69 -18.23
C ARG A 124 2.07 13.54 -19.17
N TYR A 125 1.56 12.36 -18.86
CA TYR A 125 1.80 11.14 -19.63
C TYR A 125 0.51 10.36 -19.87
N TYR A 126 0.36 9.77 -21.05
CA TYR A 126 -0.53 8.63 -21.26
C TYR A 126 0.27 7.34 -21.35
N MET A 127 -0.15 6.34 -20.58
CA MET A 127 0.27 4.95 -20.76
C MET A 127 -0.63 4.32 -21.82
N VAL A 128 -0.04 3.89 -22.93
CA VAL A 128 -0.77 3.34 -24.08
C VAL A 128 -0.46 1.85 -24.21
N THR A 129 -1.48 1.03 -24.39
CA THR A 129 -1.31 -0.40 -24.72
C THR A 129 -2.16 -0.74 -25.94
N ASN A 130 -1.54 -1.33 -26.97
CA ASN A 130 -2.19 -1.72 -28.22
C ASN A 130 -3.01 -0.60 -28.88
N GLY A 131 -2.57 0.66 -28.71
CA GLY A 131 -3.23 1.85 -29.25
C GLY A 131 -4.30 2.46 -28.33
N ASN A 132 -4.60 1.84 -27.19
CA ASN A 132 -5.57 2.34 -26.21
C ASN A 132 -4.89 3.11 -25.09
N ARG A 133 -5.45 4.27 -24.71
CA ARG A 133 -5.00 5.05 -23.55
C ARG A 133 -5.48 4.40 -22.26
N CYS A 134 -4.59 3.67 -21.61
CA CYS A 134 -4.92 2.87 -20.44
C CYS A 134 -4.83 3.65 -19.13
N MET A 135 -3.99 4.69 -19.08
CA MET A 135 -3.82 5.50 -17.89
C MET A 135 -3.28 6.88 -18.23
N GLU A 136 -3.80 7.90 -17.56
CA GLU A 136 -3.30 9.27 -17.57
C GLU A 136 -2.60 9.56 -16.25
N VAL A 137 -1.42 10.16 -16.29
CA VAL A 137 -0.66 10.54 -15.09
C VAL A 137 -0.06 11.92 -15.23
N TYR A 138 -0.21 12.70 -14.17
CA TYR A 138 0.60 13.89 -13.91
C TYR A 138 1.67 13.49 -12.90
N ALA A 139 2.91 13.32 -13.37
CA ALA A 139 4.01 12.82 -12.57
C ALA A 139 5.06 13.90 -12.32
N VAL A 140 5.71 13.81 -11.16
CA VAL A 140 6.76 14.75 -10.74
C VAL A 140 8.06 13.96 -10.53
N PRO A 141 9.00 14.00 -11.48
CA PRO A 141 10.29 13.35 -11.33
C PRO A 141 11.07 13.88 -10.13
N GLY A 142 11.66 12.99 -9.32
CA GLY A 142 12.48 13.36 -8.16
C GLY A 142 11.68 13.94 -6.99
N TYR A 143 10.36 13.76 -6.96
CA TYR A 143 9.48 14.08 -5.84
C TYR A 143 8.98 12.78 -5.21
N LEU A 144 9.09 12.66 -3.88
CA LEU A 144 8.64 11.46 -3.13
C LEU A 144 9.14 10.13 -3.71
N ASP A 145 10.42 10.06 -4.08
CA ASP A 145 10.99 8.88 -4.73
C ASP A 145 10.87 7.60 -3.89
N ASP A 146 10.93 7.70 -2.55
CA ASP A 146 10.74 6.52 -1.69
C ASP A 146 9.30 6.01 -1.70
N VAL A 147 8.32 6.92 -1.73
CA VAL A 147 6.90 6.56 -1.89
C VAL A 147 6.69 5.91 -3.26
N THR A 148 7.26 6.49 -4.32
CA THR A 148 7.17 5.97 -5.69
C THR A 148 7.73 4.55 -5.78
N ARG A 149 8.90 4.28 -5.16
CA ARG A 149 9.47 2.93 -5.10
C ARG A 149 8.62 1.95 -4.29
N ALA A 150 8.05 2.40 -3.17
CA ALA A 150 7.16 1.56 -2.35
C ALA A 150 5.88 1.19 -3.10
N LEU A 151 5.26 2.15 -3.80
CA LEU A 151 4.10 1.91 -4.66
C LEU A 151 4.43 0.96 -5.81
N ALA A 152 5.62 1.07 -6.42
CA ALA A 152 6.03 0.18 -7.50
C ALA A 152 6.19 -1.27 -6.99
N ALA A 153 6.80 -1.44 -5.81
CA ALA A 153 6.92 -2.75 -5.18
C ALA A 153 5.56 -3.34 -4.76
N PHE A 154 4.66 -2.50 -4.26
CA PHE A 154 3.27 -2.87 -3.95
C PHE A 154 2.53 -3.36 -5.20
N ALA A 155 2.58 -2.60 -6.30
CA ALA A 155 1.93 -2.93 -7.56
C ALA A 155 2.44 -4.25 -8.14
N ARG A 156 3.77 -4.48 -8.12
CA ARG A 156 4.36 -5.76 -8.57
C ARG A 156 3.94 -6.95 -7.70
N THR A 157 3.71 -6.74 -6.41
CA THR A 157 3.20 -7.79 -5.50
C THR A 157 1.77 -8.18 -5.87
N LEU A 158 0.90 -7.20 -6.12
CA LEU A 158 -0.47 -7.45 -6.59
C LEU A 158 -0.48 -8.15 -7.97
N ALA A 159 0.42 -7.78 -8.87
CA ALA A 159 0.51 -8.38 -10.19
C ALA A 159 0.73 -9.89 -10.17
N GLY A 160 1.60 -10.39 -9.28
CA GLY A 160 1.79 -11.84 -9.10
C GLY A 160 0.49 -12.56 -8.67
N GLN A 161 -0.31 -11.90 -7.82
CA GLN A 161 -1.59 -12.44 -7.38
C GLN A 161 -2.65 -12.39 -8.50
N HIS A 162 -2.72 -11.30 -9.27
CA HIS A 162 -3.62 -11.18 -10.42
C HIS A 162 -3.27 -12.15 -11.55
N ALA A 163 -1.98 -12.44 -11.75
CA ALA A 163 -1.54 -13.40 -12.77
C ALA A 163 -2.13 -14.80 -12.59
N LYS A 164 -2.44 -15.21 -11.34
CA LYS A 164 -3.05 -16.51 -11.05
C LYS A 164 -4.48 -16.66 -11.57
N THR A 165 -5.20 -15.57 -11.73
CA THR A 165 -6.60 -15.61 -12.16
C THR A 165 -6.76 -15.61 -13.68
N ILE A 166 -5.69 -15.27 -14.42
CA ILE A 166 -5.71 -15.20 -15.89
C ILE A 166 -6.24 -16.50 -16.52
N ALA A 167 -5.71 -17.65 -16.09
CA ALA A 167 -6.07 -18.94 -16.67
C ALA A 167 -7.56 -19.31 -16.48
N ALA A 168 -8.23 -18.70 -15.51
CA ALA A 168 -9.63 -18.95 -15.20
C ALA A 168 -10.61 -17.94 -15.87
N MET A 169 -10.09 -16.97 -16.64
CA MET A 169 -10.89 -15.90 -17.24
C MET A 169 -10.98 -16.09 -18.77
N PRO A 170 -12.13 -16.55 -19.31
CA PRO A 170 -12.26 -16.91 -20.73
C PRO A 170 -12.28 -15.71 -21.69
N ASP A 171 -12.61 -14.50 -21.22
CA ASP A 171 -12.89 -13.33 -22.07
C ASP A 171 -11.85 -12.21 -21.97
N LEU A 172 -10.59 -12.53 -21.68
CA LEU A 172 -9.50 -11.53 -21.56
C LEU A 172 -9.05 -10.88 -22.88
N LYS A 173 -9.70 -11.19 -24.01
CA LYS A 173 -9.25 -10.74 -25.34
C LYS A 173 -9.33 -9.23 -25.55
N ASP A 174 -10.23 -8.55 -24.84
CA ASP A 174 -10.42 -7.09 -24.92
C ASP A 174 -9.91 -6.37 -23.64
N ALA A 175 -9.14 -7.07 -22.81
CA ALA A 175 -8.68 -6.60 -21.50
C ALA A 175 -7.26 -5.99 -21.52
N ASP A 176 -6.77 -5.55 -22.68
CA ASP A 176 -5.37 -5.10 -22.85
C ASP A 176 -4.89 -4.10 -21.80
N CYS A 177 -5.73 -3.10 -21.47
CA CYS A 177 -5.39 -2.11 -20.45
C CYS A 177 -5.38 -2.69 -19.03
N ASP A 178 -6.30 -3.60 -18.72
CA ASP A 178 -6.34 -4.29 -17.42
C ASP A 178 -5.08 -5.16 -17.26
N LEU A 179 -4.80 -5.99 -18.25
CA LEU A 179 -3.65 -6.89 -18.27
C LEU A 179 -2.33 -6.11 -18.15
N ALA A 180 -2.18 -5.02 -18.90
CA ALA A 180 -0.98 -4.20 -18.82
C ALA A 180 -0.84 -3.49 -17.47
N ASN A 181 -1.88 -2.81 -16.99
CA ASN A 181 -1.80 -1.99 -15.78
C ASN A 181 -1.81 -2.82 -14.47
N ASN A 182 -2.35 -4.03 -14.48
CA ASN A 182 -2.52 -4.82 -13.24
C ASN A 182 -1.64 -6.08 -13.19
N ILE A 183 -1.05 -6.51 -14.31
CA ILE A 183 -0.30 -7.78 -14.36
C ILE A 183 1.07 -7.65 -15.01
N PHE A 184 1.15 -7.20 -16.27
CA PHE A 184 2.38 -7.31 -17.05
C PHE A 184 3.32 -6.11 -16.94
N GLU A 185 2.79 -4.91 -16.73
CA GLU A 185 3.56 -3.66 -16.57
C GLU A 185 2.99 -2.78 -15.44
N PRO A 186 2.77 -3.34 -14.23
CA PRO A 186 1.91 -2.74 -13.21
C PRO A 186 2.45 -1.43 -12.61
N ASP A 187 3.73 -1.16 -12.78
CA ASP A 187 4.44 -0.01 -12.22
C ASP A 187 5.07 0.90 -13.27
N ARG A 188 4.83 0.66 -14.57
CA ARG A 188 5.45 1.44 -15.67
C ARG A 188 5.25 2.94 -15.53
N TYR A 189 4.10 3.37 -15.00
CA TYR A 189 3.77 4.77 -14.84
C TYR A 189 4.57 5.45 -13.72
N LEU A 190 4.98 4.67 -12.71
CA LEU A 190 5.81 5.14 -11.59
C LEU A 190 7.26 5.38 -12.03
N SER A 191 7.68 4.85 -13.18
CA SER A 191 8.97 5.20 -13.80
C SER A 191 9.08 6.66 -14.20
N LYS A 192 7.96 7.41 -14.25
CA LYS A 192 7.89 8.82 -14.61
C LYS A 192 7.92 9.77 -13.41
N GLY A 193 8.05 9.25 -12.20
CA GLY A 193 8.03 10.00 -10.95
C GLY A 193 6.74 9.81 -10.16
N PHE A 194 6.60 10.53 -9.05
CA PHE A 194 5.43 10.39 -8.19
C PHE A 194 4.17 10.93 -8.89
N PRO A 195 3.08 10.14 -8.97
CA PRO A 195 1.83 10.55 -9.60
C PRO A 195 1.05 11.48 -8.65
N VAL A 196 1.14 12.79 -8.87
CA VAL A 196 0.34 13.76 -8.09
C VAL A 196 -1.13 13.75 -8.52
N ARG A 197 -1.42 13.25 -9.73
CA ARG A 197 -2.77 12.92 -10.20
C ARG A 197 -2.69 11.77 -11.19
N GLN A 198 -3.66 10.85 -11.11
CA GLN A 198 -3.81 9.78 -12.09
C GLN A 198 -5.29 9.46 -12.36
N LYS A 199 -5.56 8.96 -13.56
CA LYS A 199 -6.85 8.40 -13.98
C LYS A 199 -6.60 7.17 -14.84
N ASP A 200 -7.30 6.06 -14.60
CA ASP A 200 -7.18 4.87 -15.44
C ASP A 200 -8.35 4.70 -16.43
N TYR A 201 -8.26 3.65 -17.26
CA TYR A 201 -9.27 3.28 -18.25
C TYR A 201 -10.64 2.92 -17.66
N ALA A 202 -10.69 2.47 -16.39
CA ALA A 202 -11.93 2.19 -15.67
C ALA A 202 -12.57 3.46 -15.07
N GLY A 203 -11.86 4.60 -15.16
CA GLY A 203 -12.30 5.87 -14.61
C GLY A 203 -11.94 6.05 -13.14
N ARG A 204 -11.12 5.16 -12.55
CA ARG A 204 -10.58 5.34 -11.20
C ARG A 204 -9.66 6.53 -11.19
N THR A 205 -9.75 7.37 -10.16
CA THR A 205 -8.86 8.52 -10.00
C THR A 205 -8.19 8.52 -8.64
N ARG A 206 -6.98 9.08 -8.59
CA ARG A 206 -6.25 9.38 -7.35
C ARG A 206 -5.51 10.69 -7.54
N SER A 207 -5.65 11.60 -6.58
CA SER A 207 -4.94 12.89 -6.57
C SER A 207 -4.33 13.16 -5.20
N LEU A 208 -3.11 13.70 -5.18
CA LEU A 208 -2.44 14.12 -3.96
C LEU A 208 -3.13 15.36 -3.37
N VAL A 209 -3.48 15.28 -2.09
CA VAL A 209 -4.08 16.41 -1.34
C VAL A 209 -3.03 17.09 -0.49
N SER A 210 -2.26 16.33 0.28
CA SER A 210 -1.22 16.90 1.16
C SER A 210 -0.14 15.89 1.50
N VAL A 211 1.04 16.40 1.86
CA VAL A 211 2.18 15.62 2.35
C VAL A 211 2.63 16.20 3.69
N LYS A 212 2.96 15.34 4.64
CA LYS A 212 3.67 15.69 5.87
C LYS A 212 4.80 14.71 6.09
N ASP A 213 6.02 15.22 6.24
CA ASP A 213 7.20 14.40 6.51
C ASP A 213 7.57 14.41 7.99
N LYS A 214 8.23 13.34 8.43
CA LYS A 214 8.75 13.16 9.79
C LYS A 214 7.67 13.31 10.87
N VAL A 215 6.45 12.86 10.57
CA VAL A 215 5.38 12.76 11.56
C VAL A 215 5.66 11.55 12.43
N VAL A 216 5.56 11.71 13.75
CA VAL A 216 5.81 10.61 14.69
C VAL A 216 4.51 9.86 14.97
N PHE A 217 4.53 8.55 14.80
CA PHE A 217 3.43 7.64 15.14
C PHE A 217 3.92 6.54 16.10
N ASP A 218 2.96 5.94 16.82
CA ASP A 218 3.21 4.68 17.52
C ASP A 218 3.49 3.56 16.50
N SER A 219 4.56 2.81 16.70
CA SER A 219 4.98 1.73 15.80
C SER A 219 3.95 0.60 15.70
N SER A 220 3.05 0.47 16.68
CA SER A 220 1.92 -0.47 16.64
C SER A 220 0.96 -0.19 15.48
N MET A 221 0.97 1.02 14.91
CA MET A 221 0.25 1.36 13.67
C MET A 221 0.70 0.51 12.46
N PHE A 222 1.88 -0.09 12.53
CA PHE A 222 2.44 -0.95 11.49
C PHE A 222 2.52 -2.43 11.93
N GLY A 223 1.90 -2.76 13.07
CA GLY A 223 1.73 -4.12 13.54
C GLY A 223 0.53 -4.80 12.90
N LEU A 224 0.59 -6.13 12.80
CA LEU A 224 -0.59 -6.93 12.47
C LEU A 224 -1.30 -7.32 13.78
N PRO A 225 -2.64 -7.22 13.85
CA PRO A 225 -3.37 -7.57 15.05
C PRO A 225 -3.21 -9.05 15.39
N GLU A 226 -3.01 -9.34 16.68
CA GLU A 226 -2.91 -10.70 17.20
C GLU A 226 -4.29 -11.39 17.19
N GLY A 227 -4.30 -12.71 17.05
CA GLY A 227 -5.53 -13.52 17.09
C GLY A 227 -6.40 -13.48 15.82
N TYR A 228 -6.12 -12.62 14.85
CA TYR A 228 -6.89 -12.54 13.60
C TYR A 228 -6.67 -13.78 12.72
N LYS A 229 -7.73 -14.25 12.07
CA LYS A 229 -7.67 -15.39 11.15
C LYS A 229 -6.96 -14.98 9.86
N ARG A 230 -5.97 -15.76 9.44
CA ARG A 230 -5.17 -15.51 8.23
C ARG A 230 -5.62 -16.40 7.08
N PHE A 231 -5.76 -15.82 5.89
CA PHE A 231 -6.11 -16.55 4.67
C PHE A 231 -5.22 -16.10 3.53
N MET A 232 -4.97 -17.01 2.59
CA MET A 232 -4.22 -16.72 1.36
C MET A 232 -5.13 -16.99 0.16
N PRO A 233 -5.23 -16.07 -0.81
CA PRO A 233 -6.07 -16.30 -1.96
C PRO A 233 -5.52 -17.45 -2.83
N GLY A 234 -6.40 -18.37 -3.22
CA GLY A 234 -6.04 -19.56 -4.00
C GLY A 234 -5.47 -20.73 -3.21
N VAL A 235 -5.38 -20.63 -1.87
CA VAL A 235 -5.09 -21.77 -0.99
C VAL A 235 -6.39 -22.16 -0.30
N PHE A 236 -7.11 -23.15 -0.85
CA PHE A 236 -8.24 -23.75 -0.13
C PHE A 236 -7.68 -24.49 1.08
N SER A 237 -8.15 -24.17 2.29
CA SER A 237 -7.90 -25.01 3.46
C SER A 237 -8.47 -26.40 3.17
N LYS A 238 -7.61 -27.41 3.21
CA LYS A 238 -8.05 -28.81 3.31
C LYS A 238 -8.78 -29.04 4.62
#